data_AF-A0A1W2GHR1-F1
#
_entry.id   AF-A0A1W2GHR1-F1
#
_cell.length_a   1.000
_cell.length_b   1.000
_cell.length_c   1.000
_cell.angle_alpha   90.00
_cell.angle_beta   90.00
_cell.angle_gamma   90.00
#
_symmetry.space_group_name_H-M   'P 1'
#
loop_
_entity.id
_entity.type
_entity.pdbx_description
1 polymer ?
#
loop_
_entity_poly.entity_id
_entity_poly.type
_entity_poly.pdbx_seq_one_letter_code
_entity_poly.pdbx_strand_id
1 'polypeptide(L)'
;MKWKRNFIDWLFVISSWILACLCITAIGMFFQDLQFRFLEIFPTQENQKFIDYFSSGLQYIEGVLFGFLFGSVFYFVYWLTENTNLRNKSFGRLMIFKTCLYLIGFVLTFVMVFAVLLTLEVTPIRGVKDVISTLSSWTFYAAFGTFLTLFSIIINFVLEVSKKYGPGNLWHMFMGKYHKPVIENRIFMFLDLKDSTAYAEKLGHIRYSNLIQKCFLYLNEIVFDHSAQIYQYVGDEAVLTWNSSDVEARKLSVELFFAFREKLVSKASKFEKEFGFVPEFKAGINEGAVTAAEVGYIKRDIAYHGDVLNTGSRIQAKCNELGKSLLVSEAFAKEVEKLIAFKQELMGKINLKGKAEPINIYSIDSLT
;
A
#
# COMPACT_ATOMS: atom_id res chain seq x y z
N MET A 1 6.53 -0.21 10.86
CA MET A 1 6.00 0.84 9.95
C MET A 1 4.78 0.38 9.15
N LYS A 2 4.43 -0.92 9.13
CA LYS A 2 3.14 -1.47 8.70
C LYS A 2 1.92 -0.70 9.25
N TRP A 3 2.02 -0.19 10.49
CA TRP A 3 1.00 0.68 11.09
C TRP A 3 0.83 2.02 10.35
N LYS A 4 1.91 2.68 9.88
CA LYS A 4 1.80 3.94 9.13
C LYS A 4 1.05 3.75 7.80
N ARG A 5 1.33 2.67 7.07
CA ARG A 5 0.60 2.35 5.84
C ARG A 5 -0.86 2.02 6.13
N ASN A 6 -1.11 1.13 7.09
CA ASN A 6 -2.46 0.81 7.53
C ASN A 6 -3.22 2.07 7.95
N PHE A 7 -2.55 3.03 8.59
CA PHE A 7 -3.12 4.31 8.97
C PHE A 7 -3.44 5.19 7.76
N ILE A 8 -2.57 5.27 6.76
CA ILE A 8 -2.82 6.03 5.52
C ILE A 8 -4.00 5.39 4.75
N ASP A 9 -4.00 4.08 4.58
CA ASP A 9 -5.08 3.35 3.90
C ASP A 9 -6.41 3.52 4.68
N TRP A 10 -6.38 3.45 6.01
CA TRP A 10 -7.52 3.72 6.89
C TRP A 10 -8.05 5.14 6.74
N LEU A 11 -7.16 6.14 6.77
CA LEU A 11 -7.52 7.55 6.62
C LEU A 11 -8.12 7.82 5.25
N PHE A 12 -7.55 7.25 4.19
CA PHE A 12 -8.08 7.34 2.82
C PHE A 12 -9.48 6.73 2.72
N VAL A 13 -9.68 5.52 3.25
CA VAL A 13 -10.99 4.84 3.20
C VAL A 13 -12.05 5.64 3.96
N ILE A 14 -11.75 6.09 5.18
CA ILE A 14 -12.70 6.84 6.00
C ILE A 14 -13.02 8.18 5.38
N SER A 15 -12.01 8.95 4.96
CA SER A 15 -12.25 10.25 4.31
C SER A 15 -13.06 10.12 3.03
N SER A 16 -12.84 9.04 2.26
CA SER A 16 -13.64 8.73 1.07
C SER A 16 -15.11 8.46 1.41
N TRP A 17 -15.40 7.66 2.44
CA TRP A 17 -16.78 7.39 2.86
C TRP A 17 -17.47 8.61 3.47
N ILE A 18 -16.76 9.42 4.27
CA ILE A 18 -17.26 10.70 4.77
C ILE A 18 -17.64 11.61 3.60
N LEU A 19 -16.73 11.78 2.63
CA LEU A 19 -16.99 12.61 1.46
C LEU A 19 -18.20 12.10 0.66
N ALA A 20 -18.30 10.79 0.46
CA ALA A 20 -19.40 10.19 -0.29
C ALA A 20 -20.75 10.38 0.42
N CYS A 21 -20.78 10.21 1.75
CA CYS A 21 -21.96 10.49 2.56
C CYS A 21 -22.34 11.97 2.50
N LEU A 22 -21.38 12.90 2.63
CA LEU A 22 -21.62 14.34 2.50
C LEU A 22 -22.18 14.70 1.13
N CYS A 23 -21.65 14.12 0.05
CA CYS A 23 -22.16 14.33 -1.31
C CYS A 23 -23.61 13.84 -1.45
N ILE A 24 -23.92 12.64 -0.95
CA ILE A 24 -25.31 12.13 -0.97
C ILE A 24 -26.23 13.05 -0.18
N THR A 25 -25.81 13.46 1.01
CA THR A 25 -26.59 14.32 1.89
C THR A 25 -26.83 15.68 1.23
N ALA A 26 -25.83 16.26 0.56
CA ALA A 26 -25.96 17.50 -0.20
C ALA A 26 -26.92 17.36 -1.40
N ILE A 27 -26.81 16.25 -2.15
CA ILE A 27 -27.73 15.95 -3.27
C ILE A 27 -29.16 15.78 -2.75
N GLY A 28 -29.34 15.05 -1.65
CA GLY A 28 -30.63 14.85 -0.99
C GLY A 28 -31.27 16.17 -0.57
N MET A 29 -30.50 17.05 0.07
CA MET A 29 -30.95 18.39 0.44
C MET A 29 -31.33 19.26 -0.76
N PHE A 30 -30.56 19.19 -1.86
CA PHE A 30 -30.90 19.92 -3.08
C PHE A 30 -32.26 19.49 -3.65
N PHE A 31 -32.54 18.18 -3.69
CA PHE A 31 -33.84 17.67 -4.15
C PHE A 31 -34.98 17.97 -3.17
N GLN A 32 -34.69 17.96 -1.87
CA GLN A 32 -35.67 18.30 -0.85
C GLN A 32 -36.00 19.79 -0.82
N ASP A 33 -35.05 20.70 -1.04
CA ASP A 33 -35.30 22.15 -1.17
C ASP A 33 -36.33 22.42 -2.29
N LEU A 34 -36.24 21.66 -3.38
CA LEU A 34 -37.21 21.69 -4.48
C LEU A 34 -38.63 21.27 -4.03
N GLN A 35 -38.76 20.35 -3.08
CA GLN A 35 -40.02 19.91 -2.48
C GLN A 35 -40.51 20.85 -1.35
N PHE A 36 -39.60 21.45 -0.58
CA PHE A 36 -39.90 22.36 0.53
C PHE A 36 -40.63 23.62 0.07
N ARG A 37 -40.24 24.19 -1.09
CA ARG A 37 -40.96 25.31 -1.73
C ARG A 37 -42.44 25.00 -2.01
N PHE A 38 -42.84 23.73 -2.04
CA PHE A 38 -44.22 23.29 -2.21
C PHE A 38 -44.96 23.11 -0.87
N LEU A 39 -44.23 22.78 0.21
CA LEU A 39 -44.76 22.51 1.55
C LEU A 39 -44.91 23.77 2.43
N GLU A 40 -44.10 24.81 2.19
CA GLU A 40 -44.22 26.12 2.87
C GLU A 40 -45.58 26.81 2.64
N ILE A 41 -46.32 26.38 1.61
CA ILE A 41 -47.65 26.89 1.27
C ILE A 41 -48.73 26.42 2.27
N PHE A 42 -48.49 25.32 3.02
CA PHE A 42 -49.42 24.79 4.03
C PHE A 42 -48.68 24.30 5.31
N PRO A 43 -48.28 25.22 6.21
CA PRO A 43 -47.55 24.86 7.41
C PRO A 43 -48.47 24.23 8.47
N THR A 44 -48.06 23.07 9.00
CA THR A 44 -48.63 22.44 10.20
C THR A 44 -47.55 22.37 11.30
N GLN A 45 -47.93 22.27 12.58
CA GLN A 45 -46.96 22.18 13.69
C GLN A 45 -45.95 21.02 13.54
N GLU A 46 -46.35 19.92 12.91
CA GLU A 46 -45.46 18.80 12.59
C GLU A 46 -44.54 19.08 11.40
N ASN A 47 -45.01 19.82 10.38
CA ASN A 47 -44.16 20.26 9.26
C ASN A 47 -43.06 21.21 9.74
N GLN A 48 -43.32 22.00 10.78
CA GLN A 48 -42.34 22.92 11.35
C GLN A 48 -41.10 22.19 11.89
N LYS A 49 -41.27 21.14 12.71
CA LYS A 49 -40.14 20.34 13.23
C LYS A 49 -39.34 19.66 12.12
N PHE A 50 -40.01 19.26 11.04
CA PHE A 50 -39.36 18.67 9.87
C PHE A 50 -38.53 19.72 9.11
N ILE A 51 -39.09 20.91 8.87
CA ILE A 51 -38.38 22.06 8.29
C ILE A 51 -37.20 22.48 9.18
N ASP A 52 -37.38 22.54 10.50
CA ASP A 52 -36.33 22.89 11.46
C ASP A 52 -35.18 21.88 11.39
N TYR A 53 -35.47 20.58 11.30
CA TYR A 53 -34.44 19.56 11.12
C TYR A 53 -33.67 19.78 9.82
N PHE A 54 -34.32 19.87 8.66
CA PHE A 54 -33.65 20.03 7.36
C PHE A 54 -32.94 21.38 7.17
N SER A 55 -33.32 22.41 7.91
CA SER A 55 -32.63 23.71 7.92
C SER A 55 -31.46 23.78 8.93
N SER A 56 -31.41 22.89 9.93
CA SER A 56 -30.42 22.91 11.01
C SER A 56 -28.98 22.51 10.60
N GLY A 57 -28.82 21.80 9.48
CA GLY A 57 -27.54 21.22 9.06
C GLY A 57 -27.13 19.93 9.81
N LEU A 58 -27.98 19.41 10.70
CA LEU A 58 -27.72 18.17 11.44
C LEU A 58 -27.50 16.95 10.52
N GLN A 59 -28.06 16.96 9.31
CA GLN A 59 -27.87 15.90 8.31
C GLN A 59 -26.41 15.75 7.91
N TYR A 60 -25.65 16.84 7.85
CA TYR A 60 -24.22 16.78 7.53
C TYR A 60 -23.45 16.11 8.66
N ILE A 61 -23.81 16.38 9.91
CA ILE A 61 -23.21 15.73 11.08
C ILE A 61 -23.53 14.23 11.06
N GLU A 62 -24.77 13.85 10.75
CA GLU A 62 -25.16 12.45 10.55
C GLU A 62 -24.37 11.79 9.43
N GLY A 63 -24.18 12.48 8.30
CA GLY A 63 -23.37 12.01 7.17
C GLY A 63 -21.91 11.76 7.56
N VAL A 64 -21.30 12.66 8.36
CA VAL A 64 -19.93 12.48 8.88
C VAL A 64 -19.87 11.29 9.85
N LEU A 65 -20.79 11.19 10.79
CA LEU A 65 -20.84 10.09 11.76
C LEU A 65 -21.01 8.74 11.06
N PHE A 66 -21.95 8.67 10.12
CA PHE A 66 -22.21 7.48 9.33
C PHE A 66 -20.98 7.11 8.49
N GLY A 67 -20.41 8.09 7.77
CA GLY A 67 -19.22 7.88 6.94
C GLY A 67 -18.01 7.41 7.75
N PHE A 68 -17.82 7.94 8.96
CA PHE A 68 -16.76 7.51 9.86
C PHE A 68 -16.97 6.07 10.36
N LEU A 69 -18.16 5.75 10.88
CA LEU A 69 -18.47 4.42 11.42
C LEU A 69 -18.43 3.35 10.32
N PHE A 70 -19.10 3.61 9.20
CA PHE A 70 -19.13 2.67 8.08
C PHE A 70 -17.77 2.57 7.40
N GLY A 71 -17.06 3.69 7.23
CA GLY A 71 -15.69 3.69 6.73
C GLY A 71 -14.74 2.86 7.61
N SER A 72 -14.92 2.90 8.93
CA SER A 72 -14.16 2.07 9.87
C SER A 72 -14.47 0.58 9.70
N VAL A 73 -15.75 0.21 9.56
CA VAL A 73 -16.16 -1.18 9.28
C VAL A 73 -15.63 -1.65 7.93
N PHE A 74 -15.72 -0.79 6.90
CA PHE A 74 -15.21 -1.07 5.57
C PHE A 74 -13.70 -1.34 5.60
N TYR A 75 -12.94 -0.48 6.25
CA TYR A 75 -11.50 -0.67 6.41
C TYR A 75 -11.19 -1.93 7.21
N PHE A 76 -11.94 -2.23 8.27
CA PHE A 76 -11.75 -3.46 9.04
C PHE A 76 -11.93 -4.71 8.18
N VAL A 77 -12.99 -4.76 7.35
CA VAL A 77 -13.20 -5.85 6.39
C VAL A 77 -12.06 -5.93 5.38
N TYR A 78 -11.63 -4.78 4.82
CA TYR A 78 -10.47 -4.71 3.93
C TYR A 78 -9.22 -5.29 4.62
N TRP A 79 -8.84 -4.76 5.77
CA TRP A 79 -7.69 -5.18 6.54
C TRP A 79 -7.72 -6.69 6.88
N LEU A 80 -8.88 -7.20 7.30
CA LEU A 80 -9.08 -8.61 7.63
C LEU A 80 -8.83 -9.50 6.40
N THR A 81 -9.39 -9.12 5.25
CA THR A 81 -9.23 -9.91 4.03
C THR A 81 -7.80 -9.89 3.47
N GLU A 82 -7.09 -8.78 3.64
CA GLU A 82 -5.71 -8.62 3.15
C GLU A 82 -4.66 -9.26 4.07
N ASN A 83 -4.90 -9.26 5.38
CA ASN A 83 -3.96 -9.78 6.38
C ASN A 83 -4.22 -11.26 6.72
N THR A 84 -5.20 -11.90 6.09
CA THR A 84 -5.49 -13.33 6.22
C THR A 84 -5.15 -14.10 4.95
N ASN A 85 -5.14 -15.43 5.03
CA ASN A 85 -4.93 -16.31 3.86
C ASN A 85 -6.01 -16.18 2.77
N LEU A 86 -7.03 -15.35 2.99
CA LEU A 86 -8.10 -15.08 2.01
C LEU A 86 -7.58 -14.37 0.76
N ARG A 87 -6.46 -13.62 0.84
CA ARG A 87 -5.81 -12.99 -0.33
C ARG A 87 -5.39 -13.99 -1.41
N ASN A 88 -5.16 -15.26 -1.05
CA ASN A 88 -4.71 -16.30 -1.97
C ASN A 88 -5.88 -16.99 -2.72
N LYS A 89 -7.14 -16.57 -2.46
CA LYS A 89 -8.31 -17.07 -3.19
C LYS A 89 -8.50 -16.30 -4.49
N SER A 90 -9.29 -16.86 -5.42
CA SER A 90 -9.58 -16.18 -6.69
C SER A 90 -10.24 -14.82 -6.43
N PHE A 91 -9.79 -13.80 -7.17
CA PHE A 91 -10.23 -12.41 -7.04
C PHE A 91 -11.75 -12.26 -6.99
N GLY A 92 -12.48 -12.94 -7.90
CA GLY A 92 -13.94 -12.87 -7.94
C GLY A 92 -14.62 -13.39 -6.68
N ARG A 93 -14.14 -14.50 -6.09
CA ARG A 93 -14.70 -15.05 -4.84
C ARG A 93 -14.42 -14.12 -3.66
N LEU A 94 -13.24 -13.51 -3.63
CA LEU A 94 -12.87 -12.54 -2.60
C LEU A 94 -13.76 -11.29 -2.65
N MET A 95 -14.06 -10.79 -3.86
CA MET A 95 -14.92 -9.62 -4.04
C MET A 95 -16.36 -9.90 -3.58
N ILE A 96 -16.95 -11.04 -3.93
CA ILE A 96 -18.30 -11.42 -3.46
C ILE A 96 -18.32 -11.49 -1.92
N PHE A 97 -17.31 -12.12 -1.31
CA PHE A 97 -17.21 -12.21 0.14
C PHE A 97 -17.10 -10.84 0.81
N LYS A 98 -16.25 -9.95 0.27
CA LYS A 98 -16.12 -8.55 0.72
C LYS A 98 -17.47 -7.82 0.64
N THR A 99 -18.18 -7.92 -0.48
CA THR A 99 -19.50 -7.30 -0.67
C THR A 99 -20.52 -7.76 0.36
N CYS A 100 -20.60 -9.07 0.65
CA CYS A 100 -21.50 -9.57 1.68
C CYS A 100 -21.19 -8.97 3.06
N LEU A 101 -19.91 -8.89 3.43
CA LEU A 101 -19.49 -8.28 4.70
C LEU A 101 -19.78 -6.77 4.74
N TYR A 102 -19.60 -6.05 3.63
CA TYR A 102 -19.93 -4.63 3.54
C TYR A 102 -21.43 -4.39 3.70
N LEU A 103 -22.30 -5.24 3.12
CA LEU A 103 -23.75 -5.13 3.29
C LEU A 103 -24.17 -5.35 4.75
N ILE A 104 -23.61 -6.37 5.42
CA ILE A 104 -23.88 -6.63 6.84
C ILE A 104 -23.41 -5.45 7.70
N GLY A 105 -22.16 -5.01 7.47
CA GLY A 105 -21.58 -3.88 8.18
C GLY A 105 -22.40 -2.60 8.02
N PHE A 106 -22.90 -2.36 6.81
CA PHE A 106 -23.76 -1.22 6.50
C PHE A 106 -25.05 -1.26 7.33
N VAL A 107 -25.78 -2.38 7.30
CA VAL A 107 -27.05 -2.52 8.03
C VAL A 107 -26.83 -2.29 9.53
N LEU A 108 -25.75 -2.83 10.10
CA LEU A 108 -25.41 -2.62 11.51
C LEU A 108 -25.10 -1.16 11.82
N THR A 109 -24.30 -0.49 10.99
CA THR A 109 -24.01 0.95 11.16
C THR A 109 -25.29 1.78 11.03
N PHE A 110 -26.16 1.47 10.08
CA PHE A 110 -27.42 2.17 9.88
C PHE A 110 -28.34 2.05 11.10
N VAL A 111 -28.57 0.82 11.59
CA VAL A 111 -29.38 0.57 12.78
C VAL A 111 -28.80 1.30 14.00
N MET A 112 -27.47 1.28 14.15
CA MET A 112 -26.78 1.96 15.26
C MET A 112 -26.97 3.48 15.20
N VAL A 113 -26.70 4.11 14.06
CA VAL A 113 -26.85 5.57 13.89
C VAL A 113 -28.31 5.97 14.09
N PHE A 114 -29.25 5.23 13.49
CA PHE A 114 -30.67 5.50 13.63
C PHE A 114 -31.15 5.36 15.08
N ALA A 115 -30.71 4.34 15.82
CA ALA A 115 -31.02 4.17 17.23
C ALA A 115 -30.52 5.35 18.08
N VAL A 116 -29.29 5.82 17.83
CA VAL A 116 -28.73 7.00 18.52
C VAL A 116 -29.57 8.25 18.24
N LEU A 117 -29.96 8.48 16.98
CA LEU A 117 -30.79 9.64 16.61
C LEU A 117 -32.18 9.63 17.25
N LEU A 118 -32.77 8.44 17.40
CA LEU A 118 -34.03 8.28 18.13
C LEU A 118 -33.86 8.60 19.63
N THR A 119 -32.78 8.12 20.26
CA THR A 119 -32.53 8.38 21.69
C THR A 119 -32.27 9.84 22.01
N LEU A 120 -31.75 10.61 21.06
CA LEU A 120 -31.47 12.04 21.22
C LEU A 120 -32.65 12.94 20.86
N GLU A 121 -33.81 12.36 20.47
CA GLU A 121 -35.00 13.09 20.01
C GLU A 121 -34.73 14.08 18.87
N VAL A 122 -33.65 13.88 18.13
CA VAL A 122 -33.21 14.75 17.03
C VAL A 122 -34.12 14.61 15.80
N THR A 123 -34.73 13.42 15.63
CA THR A 123 -35.59 13.12 14.48
C THR A 123 -37.08 13.23 14.84
N PRO A 124 -37.90 13.96 14.07
CA PRO A 124 -39.33 14.04 14.32
C PRO A 124 -40.04 12.68 14.13
N ILE A 125 -40.99 12.34 14.99
CA ILE A 125 -41.73 11.05 14.98
C ILE A 125 -42.49 10.79 13.66
N ARG A 126 -42.91 11.83 12.92
CA ARG A 126 -43.48 11.68 11.56
C ARG A 126 -42.41 11.33 10.52
N GLY A 127 -41.21 11.90 10.67
CA GLY A 127 -40.01 11.50 9.93
C GLY A 127 -39.68 10.03 10.13
N VAL A 128 -39.97 9.42 11.28
CA VAL A 128 -39.79 7.97 11.49
C VAL A 128 -40.72 7.15 10.58
N LYS A 129 -41.99 7.56 10.39
CA LYS A 129 -42.90 6.86 9.46
C LYS A 129 -42.48 7.02 8.01
N ASP A 130 -42.02 8.22 7.61
CA ASP A 130 -41.50 8.48 6.26
C ASP A 130 -40.16 7.78 6.00
N VAL A 131 -39.31 7.66 7.03
CA VAL A 131 -38.09 6.86 6.98
C VAL A 131 -38.45 5.39 6.85
N ILE A 132 -39.40 4.86 7.63
CA ILE A 132 -39.82 3.46 7.53
C ILE A 132 -40.44 3.16 6.16
N SER A 133 -41.24 4.06 5.59
CA SER A 133 -41.84 3.87 4.26
C SER A 133 -40.78 3.94 3.15
N THR A 134 -39.83 4.86 3.26
CA THR A 134 -38.68 4.97 2.35
C THR A 134 -37.78 3.75 2.43
N LEU A 135 -37.46 3.30 3.65
CA LEU A 135 -36.69 2.07 3.91
C LEU A 135 -37.43 0.83 3.41
N SER A 136 -38.76 0.82 3.37
CA SER A 136 -39.54 -0.30 2.84
C SER A 136 -39.62 -0.31 1.31
N SER A 137 -39.14 0.75 0.64
CA SER A 137 -39.19 0.84 -0.82
C SER A 137 -38.08 0.05 -1.50
N TRP A 138 -38.44 -0.76 -2.49
CA TRP A 138 -37.46 -1.41 -3.37
C TRP A 138 -36.55 -0.40 -4.08
N THR A 139 -37.06 0.79 -4.43
CA THR A 139 -36.26 1.82 -5.11
C THR A 139 -35.12 2.32 -4.23
N PHE A 140 -35.35 2.42 -2.92
CA PHE A 140 -34.32 2.78 -1.96
C PHE A 140 -33.23 1.71 -1.92
N TYR A 141 -33.59 0.44 -1.72
CA TYR A 141 -32.61 -0.65 -1.68
C TYR A 141 -31.84 -0.80 -2.99
N ALA A 142 -32.48 -0.62 -4.14
CA ALA A 142 -31.84 -0.68 -5.45
C ALA A 142 -30.83 0.47 -5.61
N ALA A 143 -31.26 1.73 -5.45
CA ALA A 143 -30.38 2.89 -5.58
C ALA A 143 -29.21 2.84 -4.60
N PHE A 144 -29.51 2.48 -3.35
CA PHE A 144 -28.54 2.42 -2.27
C PHE A 144 -27.55 1.25 -2.44
N GLY A 145 -28.04 0.07 -2.78
CA GLY A 145 -27.21 -1.11 -3.06
C GLY A 145 -26.30 -0.89 -4.28
N THR A 146 -26.79 -0.22 -5.33
CA THR A 146 -25.98 0.19 -6.47
C THR A 146 -24.90 1.18 -6.05
N PHE A 147 -25.23 2.22 -5.27
CA PHE A 147 -24.26 3.18 -4.77
C PHE A 147 -23.15 2.50 -3.95
N LEU A 148 -23.52 1.67 -2.95
CA LEU A 148 -22.56 0.95 -2.14
C LEU A 148 -21.63 0.09 -2.99
N THR A 149 -22.20 -0.67 -3.93
CA THR A 149 -21.42 -1.59 -4.77
C THR A 149 -20.44 -0.82 -5.65
N LEU A 150 -20.90 0.22 -6.35
CA LEU A 150 -20.05 1.04 -7.22
C LEU A 150 -18.95 1.74 -6.44
N PHE A 151 -19.28 2.37 -5.31
CA PHE A 151 -18.30 3.09 -4.50
C PHE A 151 -17.28 2.14 -3.86
N SER A 152 -17.73 0.96 -3.41
CA SER A 152 -16.85 -0.10 -2.92
C SER A 152 -15.88 -0.58 -3.99
N ILE A 153 -16.35 -0.75 -5.23
CA ILE A 153 -15.49 -1.13 -6.37
C ILE A 153 -14.43 -0.04 -6.61
N ILE A 154 -14.81 1.24 -6.59
CA ILE A 154 -13.89 2.36 -6.79
C ILE A 154 -12.81 2.39 -5.70
N ILE A 155 -13.20 2.34 -4.41
CA ILE A 155 -12.22 2.34 -3.31
C ILE A 155 -11.28 1.15 -3.42
N ASN A 156 -11.81 -0.06 -3.63
CA ASN A 156 -10.98 -1.24 -3.77
C ASN A 156 -10.04 -1.13 -4.98
N PHE A 157 -10.52 -0.60 -6.11
CA PHE A 157 -9.69 -0.35 -7.29
C PHE A 157 -8.53 0.61 -6.97
N VAL A 158 -8.80 1.74 -6.30
CA VAL A 158 -7.74 2.69 -5.92
C VAL A 158 -6.73 2.03 -4.97
N LEU A 159 -7.19 1.24 -3.99
CA LEU A 159 -6.31 0.51 -3.07
C LEU A 159 -5.44 -0.55 -3.79
N GLU A 160 -6.00 -1.29 -4.76
CA GLU A 160 -5.24 -2.26 -5.55
C GLU A 160 -4.24 -1.59 -6.51
N VAL A 161 -4.62 -0.48 -7.12
CA VAL A 161 -3.72 0.30 -7.95
C VAL A 161 -2.58 0.91 -7.11
N SER A 162 -2.89 1.42 -5.91
CA SER A 162 -1.90 1.93 -4.96
C SER A 162 -0.90 0.84 -4.55
N LYS A 163 -1.37 -0.40 -4.30
CA LYS A 163 -0.50 -1.56 -4.05
C LYS A 163 0.46 -1.83 -5.20
N LYS A 164 -0.04 -1.79 -6.44
CA LYS A 164 0.75 -2.09 -7.65
C LYS A 164 1.93 -1.12 -7.82
N TYR A 165 1.71 0.17 -7.63
CA TYR A 165 2.76 1.19 -7.80
C TYR A 165 3.60 1.42 -6.54
N GLY A 166 3.17 0.86 -5.39
CA GLY A 166 3.80 1.07 -4.10
C GLY A 166 3.33 2.36 -3.40
N PRO A 167 3.51 2.46 -2.08
CA PRO A 167 2.99 3.58 -1.29
C PRO A 167 3.49 4.93 -1.78
N GLY A 168 2.57 5.88 -1.97
CA GLY A 168 2.86 7.26 -2.38
C GLY A 168 3.10 7.46 -3.88
N ASN A 169 3.50 6.42 -4.62
CA ASN A 169 3.83 6.55 -6.05
C ASN A 169 2.60 6.84 -6.92
N LEU A 170 1.43 6.25 -6.60
CA LEU A 170 0.18 6.55 -7.31
C LEU A 170 -0.16 8.04 -7.25
N TRP A 171 0.05 8.68 -6.09
CA TRP A 171 -0.20 10.11 -5.93
C TRP A 171 0.77 10.96 -6.76
N HIS A 172 2.04 10.57 -6.82
CA HIS A 172 3.02 11.26 -7.68
C HIS A 172 2.71 11.14 -9.16
N MET A 173 2.16 10.00 -9.60
CA MET A 173 1.67 9.83 -10.97
C MET A 173 0.44 10.71 -11.23
N PHE A 174 -0.52 10.75 -10.30
CA PHE A 174 -1.72 11.58 -10.43
C PHE A 174 -1.40 13.08 -10.47
N MET A 175 -0.46 13.53 -9.63
CA MET A 175 0.03 14.92 -9.59
C MET A 175 0.97 15.26 -10.77
N GLY A 176 1.38 14.28 -11.57
CA GLY A 176 2.30 14.47 -12.69
C GLY A 176 3.72 14.88 -12.28
N LYS A 177 4.17 14.55 -11.05
CA LYS A 177 5.48 14.96 -10.51
C LYS A 177 6.64 14.57 -11.43
N TYR A 178 6.58 13.38 -12.04
CA TYR A 178 7.65 12.82 -12.86
C TYR A 178 7.41 12.96 -14.37
N HIS A 179 6.40 13.71 -14.81
CA HIS A 179 6.19 13.98 -16.26
C HIS A 179 7.39 14.72 -16.87
N LYS A 180 8.07 15.55 -16.07
CA LYS A 180 9.38 16.09 -16.39
C LYS A 180 10.44 15.37 -15.54
N PRO A 181 11.66 15.17 -16.04
CA PRO A 181 12.73 14.55 -15.27
C PRO A 181 13.03 15.35 -13.98
N VAL A 182 13.08 14.65 -12.84
CA VAL A 182 13.38 15.24 -11.52
C VAL A 182 14.62 14.56 -10.94
N ILE A 183 15.57 15.34 -10.44
CA ILE A 183 16.76 14.81 -9.77
C ILE A 183 16.41 14.49 -8.32
N GLU A 184 16.70 13.27 -7.88
CA GLU A 184 16.54 12.81 -6.51
C GLU A 184 17.79 12.05 -6.06
N ASN A 185 18.12 12.11 -4.78
CA ASN A 185 19.13 11.23 -4.20
C ASN A 185 18.45 9.97 -3.67
N ARG A 186 18.90 8.81 -4.15
CA ARG A 186 18.31 7.51 -3.84
C ARG A 186 19.39 6.51 -3.45
N ILE A 187 19.04 5.63 -2.53
CA ILE A 187 19.78 4.39 -2.26
C ILE A 187 19.15 3.30 -3.11
N PHE A 188 19.96 2.49 -3.79
CA PHE A 188 19.52 1.30 -4.52
C PHE A 188 20.21 0.06 -3.97
N MET A 189 19.43 -0.97 -3.69
CA MET A 189 19.92 -2.31 -3.39
C MET A 189 19.53 -3.26 -4.52
N PHE A 190 20.51 -3.96 -5.06
CA PHE A 190 20.33 -5.06 -6.00
C PHE A 190 20.47 -6.35 -5.20
N LEU A 191 19.37 -7.08 -5.03
CA LEU A 191 19.27 -8.29 -4.21
C LEU A 191 19.03 -9.49 -5.13
N ASP A 192 19.99 -10.40 -5.19
CA ASP A 192 20.05 -11.45 -6.20
C ASP A 192 20.27 -12.83 -5.55
N LEU A 193 19.70 -13.86 -6.16
CA LEU A 193 19.83 -15.24 -5.67
C LEU A 193 21.23 -15.76 -5.97
N LYS A 194 21.89 -16.32 -4.97
CA LYS A 194 23.18 -16.98 -5.16
C LYS A 194 23.01 -18.27 -5.96
N ASP A 195 23.93 -18.56 -6.88
CA ASP A 195 23.97 -19.79 -7.68
C ASP A 195 22.67 -20.12 -8.44
N SER A 196 21.97 -19.08 -8.90
CA SER A 196 20.63 -19.20 -9.47
C SER A 196 20.53 -20.09 -10.71
N THR A 197 21.51 -20.04 -11.61
CA THR A 197 21.58 -20.92 -12.79
C THR A 197 21.60 -22.39 -12.38
N ALA A 198 22.43 -22.77 -11.40
CA ALA A 198 22.52 -24.14 -10.92
C ALA A 198 21.20 -24.61 -10.28
N TYR A 199 20.52 -23.71 -9.56
CA TYR A 199 19.19 -24.01 -9.02
C TYR A 199 18.11 -24.14 -10.10
N ALA A 200 18.14 -23.31 -11.14
CA ALA A 200 17.20 -23.39 -12.25
C ALA A 200 17.34 -24.71 -13.02
N GLU A 201 18.58 -25.14 -13.29
CA GLU A 201 18.89 -26.43 -13.93
C GLU A 201 18.42 -27.62 -13.08
N LYS A 202 18.68 -27.59 -11.77
CA LYS A 202 18.30 -28.68 -10.86
C LYS A 202 16.79 -28.80 -10.64
N LEU A 203 16.08 -27.69 -10.52
CA LEU A 203 14.66 -27.66 -10.15
C LEU A 203 13.72 -27.74 -11.37
N GLY A 204 14.17 -27.30 -12.53
CA GLY A 204 13.32 -27.03 -13.69
C GLY A 204 12.45 -25.78 -13.50
N HIS A 205 11.97 -25.21 -14.61
CA HIS A 205 11.38 -23.86 -14.64
C HIS A 205 10.19 -23.65 -13.70
N ILE A 206 9.28 -24.63 -13.55
CA ILE A 206 8.08 -24.47 -12.70
C ILE A 206 8.47 -24.41 -11.23
N ARG A 207 9.30 -25.34 -10.75
CA ARG A 207 9.72 -25.37 -9.34
C ARG A 207 10.63 -24.20 -9.00
N TYR A 208 11.50 -23.81 -9.93
CA TYR A 208 12.32 -22.61 -9.78
C TYR A 208 11.46 -21.34 -9.70
N SER A 209 10.45 -21.19 -10.55
CA SER A 209 9.49 -20.07 -10.46
C SER A 209 8.75 -20.06 -9.12
N ASN A 210 8.39 -21.22 -8.57
CA ASN A 210 7.77 -21.30 -7.25
C ASN A 210 8.73 -20.92 -6.11
N LEU A 211 10.01 -21.29 -6.22
CA LEU A 211 11.06 -20.87 -5.28
C LEU A 211 11.17 -19.33 -5.25
N ILE A 212 11.30 -18.70 -6.42
CA ILE A 212 11.45 -17.23 -6.53
C ILE A 212 10.21 -16.52 -5.98
N GLN A 213 9.00 -16.94 -6.38
CA GLN A 213 7.75 -16.39 -5.85
C GLN A 213 7.69 -16.46 -4.33
N LYS A 214 8.16 -17.57 -3.74
CA LYS A 214 8.15 -17.76 -2.28
C LYS A 214 9.19 -16.90 -1.57
N CYS A 215 10.38 -16.72 -2.16
CA CYS A 215 11.40 -15.82 -1.64
C CYS A 215 10.90 -14.37 -1.64
N PHE A 216 10.35 -13.90 -2.76
CA PHE A 216 9.80 -12.55 -2.86
C PHE A 216 8.54 -12.33 -2.01
N LEU A 217 7.75 -13.37 -1.75
CA LEU A 217 6.67 -13.29 -0.77
C LEU A 217 7.21 -12.93 0.62
N TYR A 218 8.28 -13.58 1.07
CA TYR A 218 8.90 -13.28 2.37
C TYR A 218 9.62 -11.93 2.38
N LEU A 219 10.20 -11.50 1.25
CA LEU A 219 10.75 -10.15 1.11
C LEU A 219 9.63 -9.10 1.28
N ASN A 220 8.49 -9.28 0.60
CA ASN A 220 7.34 -8.39 0.68
C ASN A 220 6.76 -8.25 2.09
N GLU A 221 6.90 -9.26 2.93
CA GLU A 221 6.47 -9.19 4.33
C GLU A 221 7.28 -8.21 5.18
N ILE A 222 8.53 -7.91 4.80
CA ILE A 222 9.45 -7.07 5.60
C ILE A 222 9.83 -5.74 4.94
N VAL A 223 9.69 -5.62 3.61
CA VAL A 223 10.04 -4.42 2.81
C VAL A 223 9.41 -3.15 3.40
N PHE A 224 8.13 -3.21 3.76
CA PHE A 224 7.42 -2.06 4.31
C PHE A 224 7.88 -1.66 5.71
N ASP A 225 8.33 -2.61 6.53
CA ASP A 225 8.79 -2.32 7.88
C ASP A 225 10.17 -1.66 7.92
N HIS A 226 10.88 -1.68 6.79
CA HIS A 226 12.19 -1.05 6.60
C HIS A 226 12.15 0.11 5.57
N SER A 227 10.98 0.71 5.34
CA SER A 227 10.79 1.86 4.44
C SER A 227 11.29 1.66 2.99
N ALA A 228 11.42 0.41 2.54
CA ALA A 228 11.90 0.10 1.20
C ALA A 228 10.77 0.18 0.18
N GLN A 229 11.09 0.65 -1.01
CA GLN A 229 10.24 0.55 -2.19
C GLN A 229 10.82 -0.52 -3.11
N ILE A 230 10.00 -1.49 -3.53
CA ILE A 230 10.41 -2.39 -4.62
C ILE A 230 10.28 -1.61 -5.92
N TYR A 231 11.41 -1.34 -6.56
CA TYR A 231 11.45 -0.69 -7.85
C TYR A 231 11.04 -1.68 -8.95
N GLN A 232 11.67 -2.85 -8.98
CA GLN A 232 11.34 -3.89 -9.96
C GLN A 232 11.85 -5.27 -9.53
N TYR A 233 11.25 -6.30 -10.12
CA TYR A 233 11.80 -7.66 -10.14
C TYR A 233 12.35 -7.95 -11.53
N VAL A 234 13.58 -8.47 -11.60
CA VAL A 234 14.28 -8.84 -12.85
C VAL A 234 14.73 -10.28 -12.74
N GLY A 235 13.88 -11.22 -13.16
CA GLY A 235 14.14 -12.64 -12.96
C GLY A 235 14.12 -13.01 -11.48
N ASP A 236 15.27 -13.40 -10.95
CA ASP A 236 15.55 -13.73 -9.55
C ASP A 236 16.15 -12.56 -8.74
N GLU A 237 16.40 -11.43 -9.40
CA GLU A 237 16.82 -10.19 -8.75
C GLU A 237 15.62 -9.34 -8.33
N ALA A 238 15.68 -8.78 -7.12
CA ALA A 238 14.83 -7.69 -6.67
C ALA A 238 15.65 -6.40 -6.53
N VAL A 239 15.19 -5.32 -7.15
CA VAL A 239 15.78 -3.99 -6.99
C VAL A 239 14.93 -3.18 -6.01
N LEU A 240 15.54 -2.77 -4.91
CA LEU A 240 14.90 -1.98 -3.86
C LEU A 240 15.47 -0.56 -3.85
N THR A 241 14.66 0.41 -3.46
CA THR A 241 15.10 1.80 -3.33
C THR A 241 14.53 2.51 -2.10
N TRP A 242 15.31 3.46 -1.60
CA TRP A 242 14.95 4.39 -0.52
C TRP A 242 15.26 5.82 -0.94
N ASN A 243 14.53 6.78 -0.36
CA ASN A 243 14.90 8.18 -0.47
C ASN A 243 16.06 8.48 0.49
N SER A 244 17.20 8.90 -0.06
CA SER A 244 18.41 9.23 0.72
C SER A 244 18.23 10.39 1.70
N SER A 245 17.20 11.23 1.52
CA SER A 245 16.89 12.31 2.44
C SER A 245 16.30 11.83 3.76
N ASP A 246 15.79 10.59 3.82
CA ASP A 246 15.34 9.98 5.07
C ASP A 246 16.56 9.54 5.89
N VAL A 247 16.66 10.08 7.10
CA VAL A 247 17.80 9.90 8.01
C VAL A 247 18.01 8.43 8.35
N GLU A 248 16.94 7.64 8.43
CA GLU A 248 17.02 6.22 8.76
C GLU A 248 17.26 5.32 7.54
N ALA A 249 17.12 5.83 6.30
CA ALA A 249 17.11 5.00 5.10
C ALA A 249 18.36 4.14 4.93
N ARG A 250 19.54 4.68 5.24
CA ARG A 250 20.80 3.93 5.17
C ARG A 250 20.81 2.76 6.15
N LYS A 251 20.47 3.02 7.41
CA LYS A 251 20.35 1.99 8.46
C LYS A 251 19.34 0.92 8.04
N LEU A 252 18.12 1.34 7.71
CA LEU A 252 17.02 0.45 7.35
C LEU A 252 17.32 -0.39 6.10
N SER A 253 18.06 0.16 5.13
CA SER A 253 18.48 -0.60 3.95
C SER A 253 19.41 -1.76 4.30
N VAL A 254 20.36 -1.56 5.22
CA VAL A 254 21.24 -2.62 5.70
C VAL A 254 20.46 -3.61 6.57
N GLU A 255 19.62 -3.12 7.49
CA GLU A 255 18.78 -3.98 8.35
C GLU A 255 17.84 -4.86 7.52
N LEU A 256 17.25 -4.35 6.44
CA LEU A 256 16.38 -5.13 5.57
C LEU A 256 17.10 -6.35 4.99
N PHE A 257 18.36 -6.19 4.56
CA PHE A 257 19.11 -7.30 3.99
C PHE A 257 19.28 -8.44 5.01
N PHE A 258 19.71 -8.10 6.22
CA PHE A 258 19.90 -9.09 7.29
C PHE A 258 18.58 -9.68 7.78
N ALA A 259 17.54 -8.86 7.94
CA ALA A 259 16.20 -9.32 8.28
C ALA A 259 15.63 -10.29 7.22
N PHE A 260 15.91 -10.04 5.93
CA PHE A 260 15.52 -10.95 4.86
C PHE A 260 16.23 -12.29 4.96
N ARG A 261 17.55 -12.27 5.17
CA ARG A 261 18.35 -13.47 5.36
C ARG A 261 17.86 -14.29 6.55
N GLU A 262 17.65 -13.66 7.70
CA GLU A 262 17.09 -14.31 8.89
C GLU A 262 15.70 -14.89 8.64
N LYS A 263 14.85 -14.17 7.90
CA LYS A 263 13.52 -14.65 7.52
C LYS A 263 13.61 -15.94 6.70
N LEU A 264 14.52 -16.04 5.73
CA LEU A 264 14.72 -17.26 4.94
C LEU A 264 15.22 -18.42 5.81
N VAL A 265 16.20 -18.17 6.69
CA VAL A 265 16.72 -19.15 7.65
C VAL A 265 15.62 -19.65 8.60
N SER A 266 14.76 -18.76 9.10
CA SER A 266 13.62 -19.13 9.95
C SER A 266 12.61 -20.07 9.25
N LYS A 267 12.67 -20.14 7.92
CA LYS A 267 11.85 -21.01 7.07
C LYS A 267 12.65 -22.16 6.45
N ALA A 268 13.89 -22.40 6.89
CA ALA A 268 14.79 -23.42 6.37
C ALA A 268 14.10 -24.78 6.18
N SER A 269 13.47 -25.32 7.23
CA SER A 269 12.77 -26.61 7.17
C SER A 269 11.70 -26.68 6.06
N LYS A 270 11.01 -25.58 5.78
CA LYS A 270 10.02 -25.53 4.69
C LYS A 270 10.70 -25.54 3.32
N PHE A 271 11.78 -24.78 3.16
CA PHE A 271 12.53 -24.74 1.90
C PHE A 271 13.23 -26.08 1.63
N GLU A 272 13.85 -26.68 2.64
CA GLU A 272 14.47 -28.01 2.55
C GLU A 272 13.46 -29.07 2.11
N LYS A 273 12.28 -29.09 2.73
CA LYS A 273 11.22 -30.06 2.36
C LYS A 273 10.72 -29.88 0.93
N GLU A 274 10.65 -28.65 0.43
CA GLU A 274 9.99 -28.34 -0.85
C GLU A 274 10.96 -28.23 -2.04
N PHE A 275 12.20 -27.81 -1.80
CA PHE A 275 13.21 -27.53 -2.82
C PHE A 275 14.55 -28.26 -2.56
N GLY A 276 14.78 -28.78 -1.35
CA GLY A 276 15.99 -29.53 -0.99
C GLY A 276 17.22 -28.67 -0.72
N PHE A 277 17.02 -27.39 -0.44
CA PHE A 277 18.03 -26.45 0.04
C PHE A 277 17.36 -25.19 0.61
N VAL A 278 18.09 -24.38 1.36
CA VAL A 278 17.69 -23.03 1.77
C VAL A 278 18.28 -22.00 0.79
N PRO A 279 17.47 -21.12 0.16
CA PRO A 279 17.99 -20.12 -0.75
C PRO A 279 18.80 -19.05 0.00
N GLU A 280 19.91 -18.64 -0.60
CA GLU A 280 20.78 -17.56 -0.10
C GLU A 280 20.79 -16.40 -1.09
N PHE A 281 20.72 -15.17 -0.59
CA PHE A 281 20.77 -13.96 -1.41
C PHE A 281 22.03 -13.16 -1.10
N LYS A 282 22.52 -12.48 -2.14
CA LYS A 282 23.61 -11.52 -2.10
C LYS A 282 23.10 -10.16 -2.52
N ALA A 283 23.73 -9.10 -2.02
CA ALA A 283 23.30 -7.74 -2.32
C ALA A 283 24.45 -6.77 -2.56
N GLY A 284 24.20 -5.84 -3.48
CA GLY A 284 25.03 -4.65 -3.71
C GLY A 284 24.22 -3.40 -3.43
N ILE A 285 24.74 -2.50 -2.61
CA ILE A 285 24.12 -1.19 -2.34
C ILE A 285 24.97 -0.07 -2.93
N ASN A 286 24.31 0.86 -3.60
CA ASN A 286 24.91 2.12 -3.97
C ASN A 286 23.94 3.28 -3.72
N GLU A 287 24.49 4.45 -3.49
CA GLU A 287 23.75 5.67 -3.25
C GLU A 287 24.24 6.80 -4.15
N GLY A 288 23.32 7.63 -4.63
CA GLY A 288 23.66 8.88 -5.29
C GLY A 288 22.48 9.53 -6.00
N ALA A 289 22.80 10.55 -6.79
CA ALA A 289 21.82 11.27 -7.59
C ALA A 289 21.33 10.41 -8.76
N VAL A 290 20.02 10.39 -8.94
CA VAL A 290 19.32 9.78 -10.08
C VAL A 290 18.29 10.73 -10.63
N THR A 291 17.99 10.57 -11.91
CA THR A 291 16.90 11.28 -12.57
C THR A 291 15.68 10.37 -12.61
N ALA A 292 14.64 10.71 -11.85
CA ALA A 292 13.34 10.05 -11.87
C ALA A 292 12.46 10.67 -12.97
N ALA A 293 11.89 9.84 -13.84
CA ALA A 293 10.99 10.27 -14.91
C ALA A 293 9.91 9.23 -15.17
N GLU A 294 8.71 9.67 -15.54
CA GLU A 294 7.66 8.79 -16.07
C GLU A 294 8.03 8.37 -17.49
N VAL A 295 8.07 7.06 -17.74
CA VAL A 295 8.39 6.49 -19.06
C VAL A 295 7.29 5.57 -19.54
N GLY A 296 7.18 5.45 -20.86
CA GLY A 296 6.22 4.57 -21.53
C GLY A 296 4.87 5.23 -21.80
N TYR A 297 4.18 4.74 -22.84
CA TYR A 297 2.83 5.19 -23.21
C TYR A 297 1.76 4.18 -22.79
N ILE A 298 2.02 2.89 -23.06
CA ILE A 298 1.12 1.76 -22.76
C ILE A 298 1.32 1.27 -21.33
N LYS A 299 2.57 1.11 -20.89
CA LYS A 299 2.96 0.78 -19.52
C LYS A 299 3.74 1.95 -18.96
N ARG A 300 3.00 2.92 -18.38
CA ARG A 300 3.58 4.06 -17.68
C ARG A 300 4.17 3.59 -16.36
N ASP A 301 5.43 3.91 -16.14
CA ASP A 301 6.14 3.58 -14.89
C ASP A 301 7.13 4.69 -14.54
N ILE A 302 7.51 4.78 -13.28
CA ILE A 302 8.55 5.71 -12.84
C ILE A 302 9.88 5.01 -13.06
N ALA A 303 10.70 5.49 -14.00
CA ALA A 303 12.04 5.01 -14.21
C ALA A 303 13.07 5.91 -13.53
N TYR A 304 14.11 5.27 -12.98
CA TYR A 304 15.28 5.96 -12.46
C TYR A 304 16.46 5.78 -13.41
N HIS A 305 17.02 6.90 -13.85
CA HIS A 305 18.19 6.93 -14.72
C HIS A 305 19.38 7.51 -13.96
N GLY A 306 20.50 6.81 -14.02
CA GLY A 306 21.71 7.26 -13.39
C GLY A 306 22.74 6.14 -13.30
N ASP A 307 23.99 6.56 -13.21
CA ASP A 307 25.11 5.63 -13.02
C ASP A 307 25.03 4.88 -11.68
N VAL A 308 24.27 5.40 -10.71
CA VAL A 308 24.04 4.78 -9.39
C VAL A 308 23.52 3.35 -9.51
N LEU A 309 22.54 3.12 -10.41
CA LEU A 309 21.93 1.81 -10.61
C LEU A 309 22.93 0.82 -11.21
N ASN A 310 23.63 1.22 -12.29
CA ASN A 310 24.63 0.38 -12.95
C ASN A 310 25.80 0.05 -12.03
N THR A 311 26.22 1.00 -11.19
CA THR A 311 27.26 0.77 -10.20
C THR A 311 26.79 -0.20 -9.11
N GLY A 312 25.56 -0.04 -8.62
CA GLY A 312 24.97 -0.94 -7.62
C GLY A 312 24.90 -2.40 -8.09
N SER A 313 24.40 -2.66 -9.31
CA SER A 313 24.35 -4.03 -9.85
C SER A 313 25.74 -4.62 -10.07
N ARG A 314 26.72 -3.81 -10.48
CA ARG A 314 28.12 -4.26 -10.63
C ARG A 314 28.78 -4.55 -9.29
N ILE A 315 28.46 -3.81 -8.24
CA ILE A 315 28.90 -4.11 -6.86
C ILE A 315 28.29 -5.44 -6.41
N GLN A 316 26.99 -5.65 -6.60
CA GLN A 316 26.32 -6.92 -6.30
C GLN A 316 27.00 -8.10 -7.00
N ALA A 317 27.36 -7.95 -8.27
CA ALA A 317 28.00 -9.01 -9.03
C ALA A 317 29.37 -9.44 -8.47
N LYS A 318 30.05 -8.56 -7.71
CA LYS A 318 31.34 -8.85 -7.05
C LYS A 318 31.22 -9.64 -5.75
N CYS A 319 30.01 -9.83 -5.21
CA CYS A 319 29.79 -10.57 -3.97
C CYS A 319 30.42 -11.97 -3.97
N ASN A 320 30.24 -12.74 -5.05
CA ASN A 320 30.77 -14.10 -5.15
C ASN A 320 32.31 -14.11 -5.24
N GLU A 321 32.88 -13.21 -6.04
CA GLU A 321 34.34 -13.07 -6.21
C GLU A 321 35.04 -12.70 -4.89
N LEU A 322 34.39 -11.85 -4.09
CA LEU A 322 34.93 -11.36 -2.82
C LEU A 322 34.50 -12.21 -1.60
N GLY A 323 33.68 -13.24 -1.80
CA GLY A 323 33.20 -14.10 -0.71
C GLY A 323 32.31 -13.38 0.32
N LYS A 324 31.62 -12.30 -0.08
CA LYS A 324 30.79 -11.47 0.82
C LYS A 324 29.34 -11.44 0.36
N SER A 325 28.41 -11.46 1.31
CA SER A 325 26.97 -11.48 1.01
C SER A 325 26.39 -10.07 0.80
N LEU A 326 26.98 -9.03 1.41
CA LEU A 326 26.59 -7.64 1.22
C LEU A 326 27.81 -6.78 0.93
N LEU A 327 27.79 -6.11 -0.22
CA LEU A 327 28.81 -5.15 -0.63
C LEU A 327 28.18 -3.79 -0.86
N VAL A 328 28.92 -2.73 -0.53
CA VAL A 328 28.44 -1.35 -0.67
C VAL A 328 29.52 -0.45 -1.28
N SER A 329 29.09 0.63 -1.92
CA SER A 329 30.02 1.66 -2.40
C SER A 329 30.62 2.46 -1.24
N GLU A 330 31.81 3.00 -1.43
CA GLU A 330 32.45 3.91 -0.46
C GLU A 330 31.55 5.10 -0.04
N ALA A 331 30.82 5.67 -1.01
CA ALA A 331 29.90 6.78 -0.74
C ALA A 331 28.83 6.41 0.29
N PHE A 332 28.29 5.19 0.18
CA PHE A 332 27.32 4.68 1.14
C PHE A 332 27.98 4.29 2.48
N ALA A 333 29.14 3.61 2.42
CA ALA A 333 29.88 3.14 3.60
C ALA A 333 30.20 4.27 4.59
N LYS A 334 30.70 5.41 4.09
CA LYS A 334 31.05 6.59 4.91
C LYS A 334 29.88 7.15 5.71
N GLU A 335 28.68 7.07 5.17
CA GLU A 335 27.48 7.54 5.86
C GLU A 335 26.96 6.48 6.85
N VAL A 336 27.16 5.19 6.56
CA VAL A 336 26.83 4.08 7.48
C VAL A 336 27.84 3.95 8.62
N GLU A 337 29.08 4.39 8.47
CA GLU A 337 30.11 4.34 9.52
C GLU A 337 29.69 5.10 10.80
N LYS A 338 28.81 6.09 10.63
CA LYS A 338 28.18 6.84 11.73
C LYS A 338 27.18 5.99 12.53
N LEU A 339 26.82 4.80 12.05
CA LEU A 339 25.84 3.89 12.65
C LEU A 339 26.58 2.76 13.36
N ILE A 340 26.54 2.75 14.70
CA ILE A 340 27.28 1.83 15.60
C ILE A 340 26.88 0.35 15.43
N ALA A 341 25.89 0.02 14.59
CA ALA A 341 25.24 -1.28 14.52
C ALA A 341 25.87 -2.30 13.56
N PHE A 342 26.87 -1.93 12.74
CA PHE A 342 27.41 -2.82 11.70
C PHE A 342 28.94 -2.84 11.67
N LYS A 343 29.51 -4.01 11.31
CA LYS A 343 30.94 -4.13 11.03
C LYS A 343 31.19 -3.83 9.56
N GLN A 344 32.15 -2.95 9.28
CA GLN A 344 32.59 -2.63 7.92
C GLN A 344 34.02 -3.11 7.69
N GLU A 345 34.28 -3.61 6.49
CA GLU A 345 35.62 -4.03 6.04
C GLU A 345 35.86 -3.49 4.64
N LEU A 346 36.99 -2.81 4.42
CA LEU A 346 37.39 -2.34 3.10
C LEU A 346 37.88 -3.53 2.28
N MET A 347 37.17 -3.86 1.20
CA MET A 347 37.56 -4.93 0.26
C MET A 347 38.62 -4.47 -0.75
N GLY A 348 38.89 -3.17 -0.80
CA GLY A 348 39.90 -2.53 -1.66
C GLY A 348 39.31 -1.78 -2.85
N LYS A 349 40.21 -1.31 -3.71
CA LYS A 349 39.88 -0.55 -4.93
C LYS A 349 39.63 -1.53 -6.08
N ILE A 350 38.39 -1.63 -6.54
CA ILE A 350 37.95 -2.67 -7.49
C ILE A 350 37.54 -2.04 -8.82
N ASN A 351 38.04 -2.62 -9.91
CA ASN A 351 37.62 -2.27 -11.26
C ASN A 351 36.23 -2.85 -11.53
N LEU A 352 35.25 -1.97 -11.72
CA LEU A 352 33.93 -2.36 -12.19
C LEU A 352 33.87 -2.21 -13.72
N LYS A 353 33.27 -3.20 -14.40
CA LYS A 353 33.11 -3.17 -15.86
C LYS A 353 32.49 -1.84 -16.29
N GLY A 354 33.08 -1.13 -17.24
CA GLY A 354 32.54 0.14 -17.75
C GLY A 354 32.68 1.34 -16.81
N LYS A 355 33.54 1.26 -15.79
CA LYS A 355 34.05 2.40 -15.03
C LYS A 355 35.48 2.70 -15.46
N ALA A 356 35.80 3.98 -15.64
CA ALA A 356 37.15 4.43 -15.96
C ALA A 356 38.09 4.29 -14.74
N GLU A 357 37.59 4.72 -13.57
CA GLU A 357 38.32 4.65 -12.31
C GLU A 357 37.82 3.50 -11.43
N PRO A 358 38.70 2.71 -10.80
CA PRO A 358 38.30 1.75 -9.78
C PRO A 358 37.72 2.47 -8.58
N ILE A 359 36.75 1.84 -7.91
CA ILE A 359 36.08 2.41 -6.74
C ILE A 359 36.40 1.57 -5.50
N ASN A 360 36.43 2.20 -4.33
CA ASN A 360 36.51 1.44 -3.09
C ASN A 360 35.17 0.76 -2.79
N ILE A 361 35.24 -0.52 -2.45
CA ILE A 361 34.08 -1.33 -2.06
C ILE A 361 34.28 -1.78 -0.63
N TYR A 362 33.21 -1.74 0.15
CA TYR A 362 33.19 -2.20 1.54
C TYR A 362 32.24 -3.38 1.65
N SER A 363 32.56 -4.36 2.50
CA SER A 363 31.58 -5.33 2.96
C SER A 363 30.95 -4.85 4.26
N ILE A 364 29.67 -5.16 4.43
CA ILE A 364 28.97 -4.94 5.69
C ILE A 364 28.55 -6.30 6.25
N ASP A 365 28.90 -6.55 7.50
CA ASP A 365 28.54 -7.76 8.25
C ASP A 365 27.73 -7.37 9.51
N SER A 366 26.83 -8.26 9.95
CA SER A 366 26.11 -8.08 11.23
C SER A 366 27.10 -8.15 12.41
N LEU A 367 26.84 -7.38 13.47
CA LEU A 367 27.67 -7.41 14.69
C LEU A 367 27.43 -8.64 15.58
N THR A 368 26.56 -9.55 15.15
CA THR A 368 26.23 -10.83 15.80
C THR A 368 26.02 -11.90 14.77
#